data_AF-A0A7X6R745-F1
#
_entry.id   AF-A0A7X6R745-F1
#
_cell.length_a   1.000
_cell.length_b   1.000
_cell.length_c   1.000
_cell.angle_alpha   90.00
_cell.angle_beta   90.00
_cell.angle_gamma   90.00
#
_symmetry.space_group_name_H-M   'P 1'
#
loop_
_entity.id
_entity.type
_entity.pdbx_description
1 polymer ?
#
loop_
_entity_poly.entity_id
_entity_poly.type
_entity_poly.pdbx_seq_one_letter_code
_entity_poly.pdbx_strand_id
1 'polypeptide(L)'
;MTDRPATPGTNQQTPLDQELALKAAAQRLEDEFDGVASEAAIEDHLHSSYDHVADHATVVNYLPLLAERYTREWLFTLADSAHGSP
;
A
#
# COMPACT_ATOMS: atom_id res chain seq x y z
N MET A 1 -25.44 18.02 35.22
CA MET A 1 -24.11 18.30 34.66
C MET A 1 -23.72 17.08 33.84
N THR A 2 -23.81 17.17 32.51
CA THR A 2 -23.54 16.07 31.58
C THR A 2 -22.04 15.94 31.32
N ASP A 3 -21.43 14.89 31.85
CA ASP A 3 -20.13 14.44 31.35
C ASP A 3 -20.39 13.64 30.07
N ARG A 4 -20.02 14.23 28.94
CA ARG A 4 -20.18 13.64 27.62
C ARG A 4 -19.02 12.66 27.42
N PRO A 5 -19.26 11.37 27.10
CA PRO A 5 -18.15 10.50 26.75
C PRO A 5 -17.49 11.06 25.50
N ALA A 6 -16.20 11.38 25.58
CA ALA A 6 -15.38 11.65 24.42
C ALA A 6 -15.29 10.35 23.63
N THR A 7 -16.07 10.26 22.55
CA THR A 7 -15.82 9.26 21.51
C THR A 7 -14.36 9.39 21.06
N PRO A 8 -13.55 8.33 21.09
CA PRO A 8 -12.24 8.35 20.44
C PRO A 8 -12.48 8.83 19.01
N GLY A 9 -11.74 9.84 18.56
CA GLY A 9 -11.83 10.30 17.19
C GLY A 9 -11.50 9.13 16.28
N THR A 10 -12.53 8.49 15.72
CA THR A 10 -12.38 7.48 14.69
C THR A 10 -11.71 8.19 13.53
N ASN A 11 -10.40 8.02 13.42
CA ASN A 11 -9.58 8.49 12.31
C ASN A 11 -10.00 7.69 11.07
N GLN A 12 -11.20 7.94 10.56
CA GLN A 12 -11.66 7.46 9.27
C GLN A 12 -10.70 8.11 8.28
N GLN A 13 -9.73 7.35 7.73
CA GLN A 13 -8.76 7.92 6.81
C GLN A 13 -9.50 8.55 5.64
N THR A 14 -9.30 9.85 5.45
CA THR A 14 -9.90 10.57 4.32
C THR A 14 -9.24 10.04 3.04
N PRO A 15 -9.93 9.98 1.89
CA PRO A 15 -9.32 9.56 0.62
C PRO A 15 -7.97 10.23 0.31
N LEU A 16 -7.83 11.52 0.67
CA LEU A 16 -6.57 12.26 0.53
C LEU A 16 -5.42 11.69 1.39
N ASP A 17 -5.70 11.24 2.61
CA ASP A 17 -4.71 10.62 3.48
C ASP A 17 -4.27 9.25 2.92
N GLN A 18 -5.18 8.56 2.23
CA GLN A 18 -4.87 7.28 1.58
C GLN A 18 -4.03 7.48 0.32
N GLU A 19 -4.35 8.46 -0.53
CA GLU A 19 -3.53 8.83 -1.69
C GLU A 19 -2.10 9.23 -1.26
N LEU A 20 -1.97 10.02 -0.19
CA LEU A 20 -0.66 10.38 0.35
C LEU A 20 0.11 9.16 0.86
N ALA A 21 -0.58 8.22 1.52
CA ALA A 21 0.01 6.98 2.01
C ALA A 21 0.46 6.07 0.86
N LEU A 22 -0.34 5.96 -0.22
CA LEU A 22 0.02 5.22 -1.43
C LEU A 22 1.25 5.83 -2.12
N LYS A 23 1.29 7.15 -2.27
CA LYS A 23 2.47 7.83 -2.81
C LYS A 23 3.72 7.59 -1.98
N ALA A 24 3.61 7.66 -0.64
CA ALA A 24 4.72 7.38 0.23
C ALA A 24 5.16 5.90 0.17
N ALA A 25 4.22 4.98 -0.06
CA ALA A 25 4.50 3.56 -0.25
C ALA A 25 5.21 3.31 -1.59
N ALA A 26 4.76 3.92 -2.69
CA ALA A 26 5.41 3.85 -4.00
C ALA A 26 6.89 4.26 -3.89
N GLN A 27 7.16 5.44 -3.33
CA GLN A 27 8.53 5.92 -3.11
C GLN A 27 9.39 4.93 -2.32
N ARG A 28 8.86 4.35 -1.24
CA ARG A 28 9.61 3.35 -0.44
C ARG A 28 9.93 2.10 -1.24
N LEU A 29 8.97 1.61 -2.04
CA LEU A 29 9.15 0.40 -2.85
C LEU A 29 10.11 0.65 -4.02
N GLU A 30 10.05 1.81 -4.65
CA GLU A 30 11.00 2.24 -5.69
C GLU A 30 12.42 2.31 -5.14
N ASP A 31 12.61 2.94 -3.98
CA ASP A 31 13.91 3.00 -3.31
C ASP A 31 14.42 1.61 -2.88
N GLU A 32 13.53 0.72 -2.41
CA GLU A 32 13.86 -0.63 -1.92
C GLU A 32 14.19 -1.62 -3.05
N PHE A 33 13.53 -1.47 -4.20
CA PHE A 33 13.61 -2.39 -5.34
C PHE A 33 14.14 -1.73 -6.62
N ASP A 34 15.00 -0.72 -6.46
CA ASP A 34 15.67 -0.05 -7.57
C ASP A 34 16.31 -1.06 -8.53
N GLY A 35 16.02 -0.92 -9.82
CA GLY A 35 16.48 -1.82 -10.87
C GLY A 35 15.79 -3.19 -10.97
N VAL A 36 14.89 -3.55 -10.05
CA VAL A 36 14.08 -4.80 -10.15
C VAL A 36 12.88 -4.60 -11.07
N ALA A 37 12.18 -3.47 -10.94
CA ALA A 37 11.06 -3.09 -11.77
C ALA A 37 11.08 -1.59 -12.04
N SER A 38 10.43 -1.15 -13.13
CA SER A 38 10.25 0.28 -13.41
C SER A 38 9.33 0.93 -12.38
N GLU A 39 9.58 2.20 -12.02
CA GLU A 39 8.71 3.01 -11.14
C GLU A 39 7.23 2.88 -11.54
N ALA A 40 6.90 3.09 -12.82
CA ALA A 40 5.53 2.95 -13.32
C ALA A 40 4.91 1.56 -13.08
N ALA A 41 5.71 0.49 -13.17
CA ALA A 41 5.21 -0.86 -12.91
C ALA A 41 4.93 -1.10 -11.42
N ILE A 42 5.75 -0.50 -10.54
CA ILE A 42 5.53 -0.50 -9.09
C ILE A 42 4.27 0.27 -8.75
N GLU A 43 4.11 1.49 -9.28
CA GLU A 43 2.92 2.34 -9.06
C GLU A 43 1.63 1.66 -9.53
N ASP A 44 1.64 1.08 -10.75
CA ASP A 44 0.48 0.37 -11.32
C ASP A 44 0.10 -0.86 -10.47
N HIS A 45 1.08 -1.66 -10.06
CA HIS A 45 0.81 -2.85 -9.24
C HIS A 45 0.34 -2.48 -7.84
N LEU A 46 0.86 -1.39 -7.26
CA LEU A 46 0.43 -0.86 -5.97
C LEU A 46 -1.02 -0.40 -6.00
N HIS A 47 -1.42 0.38 -7.02
CA HIS A 47 -2.81 0.81 -7.17
C HIS A 47 -3.75 -0.36 -7.44
N SER A 48 -3.35 -1.31 -8.29
CA SER A 48 -4.14 -2.52 -8.51
C SER A 48 -4.31 -3.35 -7.23
N SER A 49 -3.26 -3.45 -6.41
CA SER A 49 -3.30 -4.12 -5.11
C SER A 49 -4.23 -3.39 -4.13
N TYR A 50 -4.20 -2.05 -4.14
CA TYR A 50 -5.09 -1.22 -3.34
C TYR A 50 -6.56 -1.45 -3.70
N ASP A 51 -6.90 -1.35 -4.99
CA ASP A 51 -8.26 -1.56 -5.49
C ASP A 51 -8.77 -2.97 -5.13
N HIS A 52 -7.93 -3.99 -5.33
CA HIS A 52 -8.28 -5.37 -5.00
C HIS A 52 -8.62 -5.56 -3.52
N VAL A 53 -7.86 -4.94 -2.62
CA VAL A 53 -8.11 -5.04 -1.18
C VAL A 53 -9.30 -4.16 -0.78
N ALA A 54 -9.45 -2.98 -1.38
CA ALA A 54 -10.56 -2.06 -1.13
C ALA A 54 -11.93 -2.70 -1.43
N ASP A 55 -12.01 -3.54 -2.48
CA ASP A 55 -13.22 -4.26 -2.85
C ASP A 55 -13.74 -5.22 -1.75
N HIS A 56 -12.85 -5.69 -0.86
CA HIS A 56 -13.16 -6.75 0.12
C HIS A 56 -13.02 -6.30 1.58
N ALA A 57 -12.44 -5.12 1.84
CA ALA A 57 -12.11 -4.69 3.19
C ALA A 57 -13.30 -4.06 3.91
N THR A 58 -13.56 -4.55 5.12
CA THR A 58 -14.48 -3.89 6.07
C THR A 58 -13.79 -2.81 6.91
N VAL A 59 -12.45 -2.77 6.91
CA VAL A 59 -11.63 -1.79 7.62
C VAL A 59 -10.72 -1.07 6.63
N VAL A 60 -11.06 0.19 6.32
CA VAL A 60 -10.37 0.98 5.29
C VAL A 60 -9.04 1.58 5.76
N ASN A 61 -8.77 1.56 7.07
CA ASN A 61 -7.63 2.26 7.68
C ASN A 61 -6.25 1.64 7.39
N TYR A 62 -6.21 0.50 6.74
CA TYR A 62 -4.97 -0.24 6.49
C TYR A 62 -4.81 -0.58 5.01
N LEU A 63 -5.68 -0.07 4.13
CA LEU A 63 -5.66 -0.39 2.70
C LEU A 63 -4.31 -0.07 2.06
N PRO A 64 -3.68 1.11 2.26
CA PRO A 64 -2.39 1.39 1.65
C PRO A 64 -1.26 0.48 2.15
N LEU A 65 -1.29 0.08 3.43
CA LEU A 65 -0.28 -0.82 4.01
C LEU A 65 -0.43 -2.25 3.49
N LEU A 66 -1.67 -2.71 3.31
CA LEU A 66 -1.95 -4.02 2.73
C LEU A 66 -1.54 -4.05 1.26
N ALA A 67 -1.87 -3.00 0.50
CA ALA A 67 -1.44 -2.84 -0.89
C ALA A 67 0.09 -2.89 -1.00
N GLU A 68 0.80 -2.07 -0.22
CA GLU A 68 2.27 -2.05 -0.19
C GLU A 68 2.86 -3.43 0.11
N ARG A 69 2.27 -4.18 1.04
CA ARG A 69 2.72 -5.53 1.35
C ARG A 69 2.59 -6.47 0.16
N TYR A 70 1.43 -6.50 -0.50
CA TYR A 70 1.25 -7.35 -1.68
C TYR A 70 2.22 -6.99 -2.81
N THR A 71 2.41 -5.69 -3.07
CA THR A 71 3.37 -5.22 -4.05
C THR A 71 4.80 -5.62 -3.70
N ARG A 72 5.18 -5.55 -2.42
CA ARG A 72 6.49 -6.00 -1.93
C ARG A 72 6.72 -7.50 -2.18
N GLU A 73 5.73 -8.36 -1.91
CA GLU A 73 5.85 -9.80 -2.17
C GLU A 73 6.01 -10.10 -3.67
N TRP A 74 5.27 -9.38 -4.52
CA TRP A 74 5.44 -9.47 -5.97
C TRP A 74 6.84 -9.04 -6.43
N LEU A 75 7.38 -7.95 -5.88
CA LEU A 75 8.73 -7.48 -6.18
C LEU A 75 9.82 -8.44 -5.72
N PHE A 76 9.68 -9.06 -4.55
CA PHE A 76 10.59 -10.13 -4.12
C PHE A 76 10.58 -11.32 -5.08
N THR A 77 9.41 -11.69 -5.58
CA THR A 77 9.28 -12.76 -6.57
C THR A 77 9.98 -12.39 -7.89
N LEU A 78 9.85 -11.14 -8.34
CA LEU A 78 10.58 -10.65 -9.51
C LEU A 78 12.09 -10.67 -9.29
N ALA A 79 12.56 -10.16 -8.16
CA ALA A 79 13.98 -10.14 -7.82
C ALA A 79 14.59 -11.56 -7.77
N ASP A 80 13.89 -12.51 -7.15
CA ASP A 80 14.31 -13.92 -7.12
C ASP A 80 14.42 -14.50 -8.54
N SER A 81 13.41 -14.25 -9.38
CA SER A 81 13.42 -14.72 -10.78
C SER A 81 14.53 -14.08 -11.64
N ALA A 82 14.94 -12.84 -11.34
CA ALA A 82 16.03 -12.17 -12.04
C ALA A 82 17.41 -12.73 -11.65
N HIS A 83 17.56 -13.25 -10.43
CA HIS A 83 18.78 -13.90 -9.96
C HIS A 83 18.87 -15.39 -10.35
N GLY A 84 17.73 -16.02 -10.64
CA GLY A 84 17.62 -17.41 -11.06
C GLY A 84 17.37 -17.59 -12.56
N SER A 85 18.39 -17.36 -13.39
CA SER A 85 18.45 -17.94 -14.74
C SER A 85 19.44 -19.12 -14.74
N PRO A 86 19.07 -20.32 -15.22
CA PRO A 86 20.01 -21.44 -15.39
C PRO A 86 21.07 -21.16 -16.47
#